data_AF-A0AAN0NC96-F1
#
_entry.id   AF-A0AAN0NC96-F1
#
_cell.length_a   1.000
_cell.length_b   1.000
_cell.length_c   1.000
_cell.angle_alpha   90.00
_cell.angle_beta   90.00
_cell.angle_gamma   90.00
#
_symmetry.space_group_name_H-M   'P 1'
#
loop_
_entity.id
_entity.type
_entity.pdbx_description
1 polymer ?
#
loop_
_entity_poly.entity_id
_entity_poly.type
_entity_poly.pdbx_seq_one_letter_code
_entity_poly.pdbx_strand_id
1 'polypeptide(L)'
;MRSLYSLLHRIQQFNFGVLKNAIDWASRSPYLANKPGLIAAQSMGMTGGARGFLSLHSILNRLPMRILPGNDILLVASHTKFDENGNLNDEGTVKFINMVMDNFIEYYNKVK
;
A
#
# COMPACT_ATOMS: atom_id res chain seq x y z
N MET A 1 7.47 8.72 10.54
CA MET A 1 6.09 9.07 10.12
C MET A 1 6.01 10.04 8.93
N ARG A 2 6.67 11.22 8.93
CA ARG A 2 6.65 12.14 7.77
C ARG A 2 7.09 11.53 6.42
N SER A 3 8.05 10.61 6.44
CA SER A 3 8.50 9.88 5.24
C SER A 3 7.42 8.98 4.61
N LEU A 4 6.46 8.48 5.40
CA LEU A 4 5.43 7.56 4.92
C LEU A 4 4.31 8.30 4.16
N TYR A 5 3.92 9.48 4.66
CA TYR A 5 2.92 10.34 4.00
C TYR A 5 3.44 10.88 2.65
N SER A 6 4.74 11.21 2.59
CA SER A 6 5.43 11.52 1.33
C SER A 6 5.41 10.35 0.34
N LEU A 7 5.55 9.12 0.83
CA LEU A 7 5.51 7.91 0.01
C LEU A 7 4.10 7.65 -0.55
N LEU A 8 3.06 7.90 0.24
CA LEU A 8 1.65 7.83 -0.19
C LEU A 8 1.30 8.88 -1.25
N HIS A 9 1.85 10.09 -1.14
CA HIS A 9 1.70 11.13 -2.16
C HIS A 9 2.34 10.71 -3.50
N ARG A 10 3.53 10.07 -3.47
CA ARG A 10 4.20 9.55 -4.67
C ARG A 10 3.52 8.33 -5.32
N ILE A 11 2.64 7.62 -4.60
CA ILE A 11 1.84 6.51 -5.15
C ILE A 11 0.70 7.03 -6.07
N GLN A 12 0.55 8.35 -6.27
CA GLN A 12 -0.49 8.94 -7.14
C GLN A 12 -0.44 8.48 -8.61
N GLN A 13 0.64 7.85 -9.08
CA GLN A 13 0.72 7.41 -10.47
C GLN A 13 1.04 5.92 -10.58
N PHE A 14 0.00 5.11 -10.75
CA PHE A 14 0.10 3.70 -11.13
C PHE A 14 0.68 3.57 -12.55
N ASN A 15 2.01 3.57 -12.68
CA ASN A 15 2.64 2.88 -13.80
C ASN A 15 2.72 1.40 -13.43
N PHE A 16 1.61 0.68 -13.64
CA PHE A 16 1.48 -0.75 -13.39
C PHE A 16 2.67 -1.56 -13.93
N GLY A 17 3.20 -1.17 -15.09
CA GLY A 17 4.36 -1.81 -15.71
C GLY A 17 5.65 -1.72 -14.89
N VAL A 18 5.94 -0.58 -14.26
CA VAL A 18 7.17 -0.40 -13.48
C VAL A 18 7.12 -1.24 -12.20
N LEU A 19 6.01 -1.16 -11.46
CA LEU A 19 5.81 -1.96 -10.24
C LEU A 19 5.79 -3.46 -10.56
N LYS A 20 5.09 -3.86 -11.62
CA LYS A 20 5.05 -5.26 -12.06
C LYS A 20 6.44 -5.75 -12.43
N ASN A 21 7.23 -4.98 -13.17
CA ASN A 21 8.60 -5.33 -13.52
C ASN A 21 9.49 -5.48 -12.27
N ALA A 22 9.36 -4.59 -11.29
CA ALA A 22 10.09 -4.70 -10.03
C ALA A 22 9.72 -5.99 -9.26
N ILE A 23 8.42 -6.31 -9.18
CA ILE A 23 7.94 -7.55 -8.58
C ILE A 23 8.46 -8.77 -9.36
N ASP A 24 8.47 -8.73 -10.70
CA ASP A 24 8.96 -9.82 -11.52
C ASP A 24 10.43 -10.11 -11.25
N TRP A 25 11.26 -9.08 -11.14
CA TRP A 25 12.67 -9.25 -10.76
C TRP A 25 12.82 -9.79 -9.35
N ALA A 26 12.10 -9.23 -8.38
CA ALA A 26 12.15 -9.66 -6.98
C ALA A 26 11.66 -11.10 -6.78
N SER A 27 10.68 -11.55 -7.58
CA SER A 27 10.10 -12.90 -7.51
C SER A 27 11.05 -14.01 -7.95
N ARG A 28 12.11 -13.70 -8.71
CA ARG A 28 13.12 -14.66 -9.19
C ARG A 28 14.17 -15.03 -8.14
N SER A 29 14.07 -14.47 -6.94
CA SER A 29 15.01 -14.68 -5.84
C SER A 29 14.26 -15.00 -4.55
N PRO A 30 14.86 -15.73 -3.59
CA PRO A 30 14.26 -15.98 -2.28
C PRO A 30 14.06 -14.72 -1.41
N TYR A 31 14.42 -13.52 -1.89
CA TYR A 31 14.34 -12.27 -1.12
C TYR A 31 12.96 -11.96 -0.55
N LEU A 32 11.88 -12.40 -1.22
CA LEU A 32 10.50 -12.18 -0.78
C LEU A 32 10.00 -13.28 0.16
N ALA A 33 10.75 -14.37 0.35
CA ALA A 33 10.31 -15.48 1.18
C ALA A 33 10.11 -15.05 2.65
N ASN A 34 8.94 -15.37 3.19
CA ASN A 34 8.48 -15.03 4.55
C ASN A 34 8.45 -13.53 4.87
N LYS A 35 8.62 -12.64 3.89
CA LYS A 35 8.62 -11.20 4.14
C LYS A 35 7.19 -10.71 4.44
N PRO A 36 7.00 -9.95 5.53
CA PRO A 36 5.73 -9.30 5.79
C PRO A 36 5.45 -8.21 4.73
N GLY A 37 4.23 -8.18 4.20
CA GLY A 37 3.81 -7.23 3.17
C GLY A 37 2.49 -6.52 3.50
N LEU A 38 2.36 -5.29 3.01
CA LEU A 38 1.17 -4.44 3.12
C LEU A 38 0.82 -3.91 1.74
N ILE A 39 -0.46 -3.91 1.36
CA ILE A 39 -0.91 -3.38 0.08
C ILE A 39 -1.60 -2.02 0.31
N ALA A 40 -1.17 -1.03 -0.47
CA ALA A 40 -1.77 0.30 -0.47
C ALA A 40 -2.06 0.75 -1.90
N ALA A 41 -3.26 1.28 -2.11
CA ALA A 41 -3.71 1.86 -3.36
C ALA A 41 -4.51 3.13 -3.09
N GLN A 42 -4.44 4.06 -4.03
CA GLN A 42 -5.19 5.31 -4.00
C GLN A 42 -5.48 5.82 -5.40
N SER A 43 -6.53 6.61 -5.54
CA SER A 43 -6.87 7.27 -6.80
C SER A 43 -7.70 8.53 -6.56
N MET A 44 -7.68 9.43 -7.52
CA MET A 44 -8.56 10.59 -7.57
C MET A 44 -10.04 10.18 -7.73
N GLY A 45 -10.30 9.01 -8.32
CA GLY A 45 -11.65 8.51 -8.56
C GLY A 45 -12.31 7.88 -7.33
N MET A 46 -13.62 7.65 -7.43
CA MET A 46 -14.44 7.07 -6.35
C MET A 46 -14.11 5.60 -6.04
N THR A 47 -13.38 4.91 -6.91
CA THR A 47 -13.00 3.50 -6.71
C THR A 47 -11.65 3.33 -6.02
N GLY A 48 -10.91 4.42 -5.76
CA GLY A 48 -9.64 4.37 -5.02
C GLY A 48 -8.55 3.51 -5.66
N GLY A 49 -8.68 3.15 -6.95
CA GLY A 49 -7.77 2.23 -7.61
C GLY A 49 -8.08 0.75 -7.39
N ALA A 50 -9.32 0.39 -7.01
CA ALA A 50 -9.74 -0.98 -6.68
C ALA A 50 -9.30 -2.05 -7.68
N ARG A 51 -9.35 -1.79 -9.00
CA ARG A 51 -8.92 -2.77 -10.01
C ARG A 51 -7.42 -3.07 -9.91
N GLY A 52 -6.63 -2.03 -9.68
CA GLY A 52 -5.20 -2.15 -9.48
C GLY A 52 -4.88 -2.87 -8.17
N PHE A 53 -5.57 -2.48 -7.10
CA PHE A 53 -5.51 -3.16 -5.81
C PHE A 53 -5.77 -4.67 -5.94
N LEU A 54 -6.88 -5.08 -6.56
CA LEU A 54 -7.24 -6.49 -6.74
C LEU A 54 -6.20 -7.26 -7.57
N SER A 55 -5.68 -6.63 -8.63
CA SER A 55 -4.67 -7.24 -9.50
C SER A 55 -3.35 -7.46 -8.73
N LEU A 56 -2.92 -6.48 -7.94
CA LEU A 56 -1.74 -6.57 -7.11
C LEU A 56 -1.91 -7.61 -5.99
N HIS A 57 -3.07 -7.64 -5.34
CA HIS A 57 -3.41 -8.62 -4.31
C HIS A 57 -3.33 -10.05 -4.86
N SER A 58 -3.84 -10.30 -6.07
CA SER A 58 -3.75 -11.61 -6.74
C SER A 58 -2.30 -12.03 -7.02
N ILE A 59 -1.45 -11.09 -7.45
CA ILE A 59 -0.03 -11.36 -7.72
C ILE A 59 0.73 -11.66 -6.42
N LEU A 60 0.59 -10.80 -5.41
CA LEU A 60 1.36 -10.92 -4.17
C LEU A 60 0.94 -12.15 -3.35
N ASN A 61 -0.33 -12.58 -3.43
CA ASN A 61 -0.80 -13.83 -2.84
C ASN A 61 -0.15 -15.09 -3.43
N ARG A 62 0.44 -15.01 -4.63
CA ARG A 62 1.16 -16.13 -5.25
C ARG A 62 2.65 -16.17 -4.89
N LEU A 63 3.16 -15.11 -4.28
CA LEU A 63 4.54 -15.04 -3.83
C LEU A 63 4.66 -15.63 -2.42
N PRO A 64 5.83 -16.15 -2.02
CA PRO A 64 6.05 -16.71 -0.69
C PRO A 64 6.15 -15.61 0.40
N MET A 65 5.27 -14.60 0.37
CA MET A 65 5.20 -13.50 1.32
C MET A 65 4.15 -13.75 2.40
N ARG A 66 4.19 -12.94 3.45
CA ARG A 66 3.27 -12.99 4.58
C ARG A 66 2.45 -11.70 4.60
N ILE A 67 1.24 -11.72 4.06
CA ILE A 67 0.36 -10.55 3.98
C ILE A 67 -0.71 -10.67 5.06
N LEU A 68 -0.94 -9.60 5.82
CA LEU A 68 -1.99 -9.56 6.83
C LEU A 68 -3.37 -9.39 6.15
N PRO A 69 -4.25 -10.39 6.17
CA PRO A 69 -5.53 -10.31 5.47
C PRO A 69 -6.43 -9.20 6.03
N GLY A 70 -7.06 -8.43 5.14
CA GLY A 70 -8.02 -7.39 5.54
C GLY A 70 -7.40 -6.14 6.14
N ASN A 71 -6.06 -6.03 6.17
CA ASN A 71 -5.35 -4.87 6.67
C ASN A 71 -4.70 -4.09 5.52
N ASP A 72 -5.51 -3.65 4.57
CA ASP A 72 -5.06 -2.96 3.36
C ASP A 72 -5.50 -1.50 3.32
N ILE A 73 -4.77 -0.68 2.56
CA ILE A 73 -5.08 0.75 2.40
C ILE A 73 -5.70 0.96 1.01
N LEU A 74 -6.96 1.40 0.96
CA LEU A 74 -7.62 1.82 -0.28
C LEU A 74 -8.22 3.22 -0.12
N LEU A 75 -7.57 4.24 -0.70
CA LEU A 75 -8.01 5.63 -0.57
C LEU A 75 -8.72 6.13 -1.82
N VAL A 76 -9.99 6.48 -1.64
CA VAL A 76 -10.81 7.15 -2.66
C VAL A 76 -10.63 8.67 -2.61
N ALA A 77 -10.90 9.34 -3.74
CA ALA A 77 -10.88 10.80 -3.85
C ALA A 77 -9.60 11.44 -3.29
N SER A 78 -8.44 10.85 -3.55
CA SER A 78 -7.20 11.19 -2.85
C SER A 78 -6.80 12.67 -2.99
N HIS A 79 -7.09 13.32 -4.12
CA HIS A 79 -6.89 14.77 -4.30
C HIS A 79 -7.53 15.64 -3.22
N THR A 80 -8.65 15.22 -2.64
CA THR A 80 -9.36 16.00 -1.61
C THR A 80 -8.72 15.89 -0.22
N LYS A 81 -7.77 14.95 -0.05
CA LYS A 81 -7.22 14.59 1.26
C LYS A 81 -5.86 15.21 1.54
N PHE A 82 -5.24 15.84 0.53
CA PHE A 82 -3.94 16.49 0.65
C PHE A 82 -4.09 18.01 0.65
N ASP A 83 -3.25 18.71 1.41
CA ASP A 83 -3.09 20.16 1.36
C ASP A 83 -2.23 20.60 0.16
N GLU A 84 -2.11 21.91 -0.04
CA GLU A 84 -1.27 22.51 -1.10
C GLU A 84 0.23 22.17 -0.98
N ASN A 85 0.67 21.78 0.22
CA ASN A 85 2.04 21.35 0.50
C ASN A 85 2.23 19.84 0.31
N GLY A 86 1.19 19.11 -0.12
CA GLY A 86 1.20 17.66 -0.31
C GLY A 86 1.11 16.84 0.98
N ASN A 87 0.76 17.44 2.11
CA ASN A 87 0.52 16.74 3.37
C ASN A 87 -0.91 16.21 3.45
N LEU A 88 -1.08 15.04 4.05
CA LEU A 88 -2.40 14.47 4.32
C LEU A 88 -3.08 15.27 5.45
N ASN A 89 -4.17 15.96 5.12
CA ASN A 89 -4.95 16.84 6.02
C ASN A 89 -6.23 16.14 6.54
N ASP A 90 -6.76 15.16 5.81
CA ASP A 90 -7.98 14.48 6.23
C ASP A 90 -7.79 13.62 7.49
N GLU A 91 -8.29 14.09 8.64
CA GLU A 91 -8.14 13.43 9.94
C GLU A 91 -8.69 12.00 9.95
N GLY A 92 -9.80 11.75 9.24
CA GLY A 92 -10.39 10.42 9.12
C GLY A 92 -9.44 9.44 8.43
N THR A 93 -8.83 9.88 7.32
CA THR A 93 -7.83 9.09 6.61
C THR A 93 -6.55 8.91 7.43
N VAL A 94 -6.11 9.92 8.16
CA VAL A 94 -4.96 9.79 9.08
C VAL A 94 -5.23 8.72 10.14
N LYS A 95 -6.39 8.75 10.80
CA LYS A 95 -6.79 7.76 11.80
C LYS A 95 -6.85 6.35 11.21
N PHE A 96 -7.45 6.20 10.02
CA PHE A 96 -7.51 4.92 9.31
C PHE A 96 -6.13 4.36 8.98
N ILE A 97 -5.24 5.19 8.41
CA ILE A 97 -3.88 4.75 8.06
C ILE A 97 -3.10 4.36 9.32
N ASN A 98 -3.22 5.14 10.40
CA ASN A 98 -2.55 4.82 11.66
C ASN A 98 -3.01 3.47 12.20
N MET A 99 -4.32 3.21 12.23
CA MET A 99 -4.87 1.91 12.64
C MET A 99 -4.31 0.75 11.80
N VAL A 100 -4.29 0.90 10.46
CA VAL A 100 -3.75 -0.12 9.55
C VAL A 100 -2.25 -0.35 9.79
N MET A 101 -1.49 0.72 10.03
CA MET A 101 -0.06 0.65 10.30
C MET A 101 0.24 0.02 11.65
N ASP A 102 -0.52 0.34 12.69
CA ASP A 102 -0.34 -0.24 14.03
C ASP A 102 -0.58 -1.76 13.99
N ASN A 103 -1.67 -2.20 13.34
CA ASN A 103 -1.94 -3.62 13.09
C ASN A 103 -0.81 -4.30 12.31
N PHE A 104 -0.27 -3.62 11.29
CA PHE A 104 0.82 -4.16 10.48
C PHE A 104 2.13 -4.27 11.27
N ILE A 105 2.44 -3.29 12.14
CA ILE A 105 3.62 -3.31 13.01
C ILE A 105 3.51 -4.46 14.02
N GLU A 106 2.34 -4.64 14.63
CA GLU A 106 2.09 -5.77 15.53
C GLU A 106 2.29 -7.11 14.80
N TYR A 107 1.73 -7.25 13.60
CA TYR A 107 1.92 -8.42 12.75
C TYR A 107 3.39 -8.63 12.39
N TYR A 108 4.07 -7.58 11.94
CA TYR A 108 5.49 -7.62 11.59
C TYR A 108 6.33 -8.18 12.75
N ASN A 109 6.08 -7.72 13.97
CA ASN A 109 6.82 -8.17 15.16
C ASN A 109 6.53 -9.63 15.53
N LYS A 110 5.33 -10.16 15.24
CA LYS A 110 4.99 -11.58 15.46
C LYS A 110 5.62 -12.52 14.44
N VAL A 111 5.92 -12.00 13.26
CA VAL A 111 6.20 -12.79 12.05
C VAL A 111 7.68 -12.74 11.66
N LYS A 112 8.40 -11.75 12.19
CA LYS A 112 9.85 -11.58 12.08
C LYS A 112 10.64 -12.73 12.68
#